data_AF-B6WTJ1-F1
#
_entry.id   AF-B6WTJ1-F1
#
_cell.length_a   1.000
_cell.length_b   1.000
_cell.length_c   1.000
_cell.angle_alpha   90.00
_cell.angle_beta   90.00
_cell.angle_gamma   90.00
#
_symmetry.space_group_name_H-M   'P 1'
#
loop_
_entity.id
_entity.type
_entity.pdbx_description
1 polymer ?
#
loop_
_entity_poly.entity_id
_entity_poly.type
_entity_poly.pdbx_seq_one_letter_code
_entity_poly.pdbx_strand_id
1 'polypeptide(L)'
;MWNLLRDLGTRLLRDLTGSSRERQELLAAQIRLNERETEHAPSSVLRLWRSFLGWVLALLFCWEVPVRLLLLPLLAPDLLDDLPPPALDQILSLLAGMLGLPF
;
A
#
# COMPACT_ATOMS: atom_id res chain seq x y z
N MET A 1 -1.07 -12.91 42.95
CA MET A 1 -1.67 -12.08 41.87
C MET A 1 -0.61 -11.55 40.89
N TRP A 2 0.37 -10.77 41.35
CA TRP A 2 1.36 -10.09 40.50
C TRP A 2 2.25 -11.01 39.64
N ASN A 3 2.68 -12.15 40.19
CA ASN A 3 3.50 -13.11 39.45
C ASN A 3 2.74 -13.80 38.29
N LEU A 4 1.43 -13.98 38.43
CA LEU A 4 0.60 -14.56 37.36
C LEU A 4 0.45 -13.60 36.18
N LEU A 5 0.27 -12.30 36.45
CA LEU A 5 0.22 -11.27 35.41
C LEU A 5 1.56 -11.13 34.67
N ARG A 6 2.68 -11.24 35.40
CA ARG A 6 4.02 -11.21 34.81
C ARG A 6 4.29 -12.44 33.92
N ASP A 7 3.86 -13.62 34.35
CA ASP A 7 3.99 -14.85 33.56
C ASP A 7 3.10 -14.82 32.30
N LEU A 8 1.88 -14.29 32.41
CA LEU A 8 1.00 -14.11 31.25
C LEU A 8 1.55 -13.10 30.24
N GLY A 9 2.05 -11.96 30.74
CA GLY A 9 2.66 -10.92 29.90
C GLY A 9 3.92 -11.39 29.18
N THR A 10 4.78 -12.16 29.85
CA THR A 10 6.00 -12.70 29.23
C THR A 10 5.72 -13.79 28.20
N ARG A 11 4.68 -14.62 28.40
CA ARG A 11 4.22 -15.60 27.40
C ARG A 11 3.63 -14.92 26.17
N LEU A 12 2.75 -13.93 26.36
CA LEU A 12 2.18 -13.13 25.26
C LEU A 12 3.25 -12.39 24.47
N LEU A 13 4.20 -11.74 25.13
CA LEU A 13 5.33 -11.08 24.46
C LEU A 13 6.17 -12.10 23.67
N ARG A 14 6.41 -13.29 24.22
CA ARG A 14 7.17 -14.34 23.53
C ARG A 14 6.43 -14.87 22.31
N ASP A 15 5.12 -15.10 22.41
CA ASP A 15 4.29 -15.55 21.28
C ASP A 15 4.19 -14.49 20.19
N LEU A 16 4.01 -13.21 20.56
CA LEU A 16 4.00 -12.11 19.60
C LEU A 16 5.36 -11.97 18.89
N THR A 17 6.46 -12.07 19.63
CA THR A 17 7.83 -11.99 19.08
C THR A 17 8.18 -13.23 18.25
N GLY A 18 7.66 -14.41 18.63
CA GLY A 18 7.77 -15.63 17.84
C GLY A 18 7.01 -15.48 16.52
N SER A 19 5.76 -15.00 16.57
CA SER A 19 4.93 -14.79 15.38
C SER A 19 5.52 -13.75 14.41
N SER A 20 6.17 -12.70 14.93
CA SER A 20 6.80 -11.69 14.09
C SER A 20 8.06 -12.21 13.40
N ARG A 21 8.84 -13.04 14.10
CA ARG A 21 10.02 -13.69 13.53
C ARG A 21 9.65 -14.73 12.47
N GLU A 22 8.61 -15.53 12.72
CA GLU A 22 8.09 -16.49 11.76
C GLU A 22 7.52 -15.79 10.51
N ARG A 23 6.81 -14.66 10.68
CA ARG A 23 6.39 -13.80 9.55
C ARG A 23 7.58 -13.24 8.78
N GLN A 24 8.64 -12.81 9.46
CA GLN A 24 9.86 -12.31 8.81
C GLN A 24 10.56 -13.41 8.01
N GLU A 25 10.60 -14.63 8.53
CA GLU A 25 11.17 -15.79 7.85
C GLU A 25 10.34 -16.18 6.61
N LEU A 26 9.01 -16.14 6.71
CA LEU A 26 8.10 -16.34 5.57
C LEU A 26 8.29 -15.26 4.50
N LEU A 27 8.37 -13.98 4.88
CA LEU A 27 8.65 -12.89 3.94
C LEU A 27 10.01 -13.06 3.27
N ALA A 28 11.05 -13.44 4.03
CA ALA A 28 12.38 -13.68 3.48
C ALA A 28 12.41 -14.90 2.54
N ALA A 29 11.60 -15.93 2.82
CA ALA A 29 11.43 -17.08 1.93
C ALA A 29 10.71 -16.66 0.64
N GLN A 30 9.66 -15.84 0.74
CA GLN A 30 8.92 -15.30 -0.40
C GLN A 30 9.82 -14.43 -1.30
N ILE A 31 10.69 -13.59 -0.71
CA ILE A 31 11.66 -12.77 -1.44
C ILE A 31 12.63 -13.66 -2.22
N ARG A 32 13.20 -14.69 -1.58
CA ARG A 32 14.13 -15.63 -2.25
C ARG A 32 13.46 -16.42 -3.37
N LEU A 33 12.17 -16.78 -3.20
CA LEU A 33 11.38 -17.41 -4.25
C LEU A 33 11.18 -16.44 -5.42
N ASN A 34 10.75 -15.21 -5.14
CA ASN A 34 10.59 -14.17 -6.15
C ASN A 34 11.91 -13.88 -6.89
N GLU A 35 13.06 -13.86 -6.22
CA GLU A 35 14.38 -13.68 -6.83
C GLU A 35 14.69 -14.82 -7.83
N ARG A 36 14.50 -16.08 -7.43
CA ARG A 36 14.72 -17.25 -8.29
C ARG A 36 13.72 -17.33 -9.44
N GLU A 37 12.46 -16.98 -9.20
CA GLU A 37 11.46 -16.86 -10.27
C GLU A 37 11.83 -15.74 -11.25
N THR A 38 12.45 -14.66 -10.77
CA THR A 38 12.85 -13.53 -11.60
C THR A 38 14.04 -13.86 -12.50
N GLU A 39 14.96 -14.72 -12.06
CA GLU A 39 16.14 -15.17 -12.82
C GLU A 39 15.81 -16.03 -14.05
N HIS A 40 14.66 -16.73 -14.06
CA HIS A 40 14.30 -17.67 -15.13
C HIS A 40 12.99 -17.32 -15.85
N ALA A 41 12.22 -16.36 -15.34
CA ALA A 41 10.98 -15.96 -15.98
C ALA A 41 11.24 -15.00 -17.15
N PRO A 42 10.68 -15.26 -18.35
CA PRO A 42 10.73 -14.30 -19.46
C PRO A 42 10.18 -12.95 -18.97
N SER A 43 10.78 -11.85 -19.43
CA SER A 43 10.36 -10.48 -19.10
C SER A 43 8.96 -10.21 -19.66
N SER A 44 7.95 -10.76 -19.01
CA SER A 44 6.55 -10.61 -19.39
C SER A 44 6.10 -9.21 -19.04
N VAL A 45 5.48 -8.53 -20.00
CA VAL A 45 4.86 -7.20 -19.85
C VAL A 45 3.86 -7.18 -18.68
N LEU A 46 3.28 -8.33 -18.34
CA LEU A 46 2.40 -8.47 -17.18
C LEU A 46 3.14 -8.15 -15.88
N ARG A 47 4.45 -8.41 -15.73
CA ARG A 47 5.18 -8.07 -14.50
C ARG A 47 5.19 -6.56 -14.21
N LEU A 48 5.05 -5.73 -15.24
CA LEU A 48 5.04 -4.27 -15.12
C LEU A 48 3.67 -3.69 -14.76
N TRP A 49 2.58 -4.48 -14.74
CA TRP A 49 1.22 -3.95 -14.56
C TRP A 49 1.08 -3.16 -13.26
N ARG A 50 1.71 -3.62 -12.16
CA ARG A 50 1.71 -2.91 -10.87
C ARG A 50 2.45 -1.58 -10.95
N SER A 51 3.60 -1.53 -11.62
CA SER A 51 4.37 -0.30 -11.77
C SER A 51 3.62 0.70 -12.66
N PHE A 52 3.08 0.23 -13.78
CA PHE A 52 2.24 1.03 -14.68
C PHE A 52 1.04 1.62 -13.95
N LEU A 53 0.28 0.79 -13.22
CA LEU A 53 -0.86 1.24 -12.43
C LEU A 53 -0.45 2.26 -11.36
N GLY A 54 0.68 2.05 -10.70
CA GLY A 54 1.24 3.01 -9.74
C GLY A 54 1.52 4.38 -10.36
N TRP A 55 2.08 4.42 -11.57
CA TRP A 55 2.30 5.69 -12.30
C TRP A 55 1.00 6.39 -12.67
N VAL A 56 0.01 5.64 -13.16
CA VAL A 56 -1.32 6.20 -13.47
C VAL A 56 -1.97 6.78 -12.22
N LEU A 57 -1.95 6.04 -11.11
CA LEU A 57 -2.50 6.49 -9.83
C LEU A 57 -1.74 7.71 -9.28
N ALA A 58 -0.41 7.79 -9.47
CA ALA A 58 0.37 8.96 -9.08
C ALA A 58 -0.03 10.23 -9.85
N LEU A 59 -0.28 10.11 -11.16
CA LEU A 59 -0.78 11.22 -11.98
C LEU A 59 -2.19 11.65 -11.55
N LEU A 60 -3.08 10.70 -11.28
CA LEU A 60 -4.43 10.98 -10.78
C LEU A 60 -4.40 11.63 -9.39
N PHE A 61 -3.50 11.18 -8.50
CA PHE A 61 -3.32 11.80 -7.19
C PHE A 61 -2.78 13.23 -7.30
N CYS A 62 -1.83 13.47 -8.22
CA CYS A 62 -1.33 14.80 -8.53
C CYS A 62 -2.44 15.70 -9.09
N TRP A 63 -3.36 15.16 -9.88
CA TRP A 63 -4.54 15.89 -10.32
C TRP A 63 -5.49 16.22 -9.16
N GLU A 64 -5.86 15.24 -8.33
CA GLU A 64 -6.87 15.42 -7.28
C GLU A 64 -6.39 16.30 -6.10
N VAL A 65 -5.09 16.30 -5.79
CA VAL A 65 -4.57 17.03 -4.63
C VAL A 65 -4.01 18.40 -5.02
N PRO A 66 -2.80 18.55 -5.59
CA PRO A 66 -2.26 19.87 -5.86
C PRO A 66 -3.01 20.61 -6.97
N VAL A 67 -3.45 19.94 -8.04
CA VAL A 67 -4.14 20.65 -9.14
C VAL A 67 -5.55 21.06 -8.72
N ARG A 68 -6.35 20.12 -8.23
CA ARG A 68 -7.76 20.41 -7.92
C ARG A 68 -7.96 21.24 -6.66
N LEU A 69 -7.16 21.05 -5.60
CA LEU A 69 -7.34 21.80 -4.34
C LEU A 69 -6.59 23.12 -4.30
N LEU A 70 -5.49 23.27 -5.06
CA LEU A 70 -4.65 24.47 -5.01
C LEU A 70 -4.70 25.28 -6.31
N LEU A 71 -4.45 24.63 -7.46
CA LEU A 71 -4.35 25.34 -8.74
C LEU A 71 -5.70 25.77 -9.30
N LEU A 72 -6.73 24.91 -9.26
CA LEU A 72 -8.06 25.26 -9.79
C LEU A 72 -8.70 26.45 -9.08
N PRO A 73 -8.78 26.49 -7.73
CA PRO A 73 -9.34 27.65 -7.03
C PRO A 73 -8.57 28.94 -7.27
N LEU A 74 -7.26 28.84 -7.54
CA LEU A 74 -6.40 29.99 -7.77
C LEU A 74 -6.48 30.52 -9.22
N LEU A 75 -6.56 29.63 -10.22
CA LEU A 75 -6.48 30.00 -11.64
C LEU A 75 -7.85 30.05 -12.34
N ALA A 76 -8.80 29.21 -11.94
CA ALA A 76 -10.09 29.03 -12.61
C ALA A 76 -11.18 28.57 -11.64
N PRO A 77 -11.62 29.44 -10.70
CA PRO A 77 -12.60 29.08 -9.69
C PRO A 77 -13.96 28.70 -10.28
N ASP A 78 -14.38 29.35 -11.37
CA ASP A 78 -15.66 29.10 -12.04
C ASP A 78 -15.77 27.66 -12.58
N LEU A 79 -14.63 27.01 -12.86
CA LEU A 79 -14.60 25.65 -13.39
C LEU A 79 -14.84 24.60 -12.29
N LEU A 80 -14.62 24.94 -11.02
CA LEU A 80 -14.78 23.98 -9.91
C LEU A 80 -16.23 23.49 -9.77
N ASP A 81 -17.20 24.35 -10.05
CA ASP A 81 -18.63 24.05 -9.92
C ASP A 81 -19.10 23.02 -10.97
N ASP A 82 -18.41 22.95 -12.10
CA ASP A 82 -18.72 22.01 -13.19
C ASP A 82 -17.97 20.66 -13.06
N LEU A 83 -17.05 20.53 -12.09
CA LEU A 83 -16.23 19.31 -11.96
C LEU A 83 -16.98 18.16 -11.24
N PRO A 84 -16.84 16.92 -11.71
CA PRO A 84 -17.39 15.73 -11.03
C PRO A 84 -16.76 15.54 -9.65
N PRO A 85 -17.42 14.86 -8.70
CA PRO A 85 -16.91 14.69 -7.34
C PRO A 85 -15.49 14.08 -7.29
N PRO A 86 -14.69 14.37 -6.25
CA PRO A 86 -13.32 13.85 -6.11
C PRO A 86 -13.26 12.33 -6.11
N ALA A 87 -12.33 11.76 -6.88
CA ALA A 87 -12.10 10.32 -6.94
C ALA A 87 -11.04 9.83 -5.92
N LEU A 88 -10.71 10.66 -4.93
CA LEU A 88 -9.60 10.43 -4.00
C LEU A 88 -9.77 9.13 -3.20
N ASP A 89 -10.99 8.83 -2.75
CA ASP A 89 -11.28 7.58 -2.04
C ASP A 89 -11.00 6.36 -2.93
N GLN A 90 -11.39 6.40 -4.20
CA GLN A 90 -11.14 5.28 -5.12
C GLN A 90 -9.64 5.10 -5.39
N ILE A 91 -8.89 6.19 -5.55
CA ILE A 91 -7.44 6.17 -5.74
C ILE A 91 -6.75 5.58 -4.50
N LEU A 92 -7.14 6.02 -3.29
CA LEU A 92 -6.57 5.51 -2.05
C LEU A 92 -6.93 4.05 -1.80
N SER A 93 -8.17 3.63 -2.08
CA SER A 93 -8.58 2.22 -1.98
C SER A 93 -7.78 1.33 -2.93
N LEU A 94 -7.55 1.76 -4.17
CA LEU A 94 -6.73 1.02 -5.12
C LEU A 94 -5.26 0.95 -4.69
N LEU A 95 -4.71 2.06 -4.19
CA LEU A 95 -3.34 2.10 -3.66
C LEU A 95 -3.19 1.19 -2.43
N ALA A 96 -4.16 1.23 -1.51
CA ALA A 96 -4.21 0.37 -0.34
C ALA A 96 -4.29 -1.11 -0.74
N GLY A 97 -5.11 -1.45 -1.75
CA GLY A 97 -5.20 -2.79 -2.30
C GLY A 97 -3.89 -3.23 -2.96
N MET A 98 -3.18 -2.34 -3.66
CA MET A 98 -1.83 -2.64 -4.17
C MET A 98 -0.80 -2.87 -3.07
N LEU A 99 -0.96 -2.24 -1.90
CA LEU A 99 -0.12 -2.43 -0.71
C LEU A 99 -0.51 -3.67 0.11
N GLY A 100 -1.62 -4.33 -0.22
CA GLY A 100 -2.13 -5.51 0.50
C GLY A 100 -2.80 -5.18 1.84
N LEU A 101 -3.25 -3.93 2.03
CA LEU A 101 -4.03 -3.55 3.21
C LEU A 101 -5.49 -4.01 3.07
N PRO A 102 -6.17 -4.36 4.17
CA PRO A 102 -7.60 -4.61 4.15
C PRO A 102 -8.35 -3.31 3.84
N PHE A 103 -9.36 -3.39 2.97
CA PHE A 103 -10.24 -2.30 2.56
C PHE A 103 -11.71 -2.71 2.73
#